data_AF-A0A9C5ZL58-F1
#
_entry.id   AF-A0A9C5ZL58-F1
#
_cell.length_a   1.000
_cell.length_b   1.000
_cell.length_c   1.000
_cell.angle_alpha   90.00
_cell.angle_beta   90.00
_cell.angle_gamma   90.00
#
_symmetry.space_group_name_H-M   'P 1'
#
loop_
_entity.id
_entity.type
_entity.pdbx_description
1 polymer ?
#
loop_
_entity_poly.entity_id
_entity_poly.type
_entity_poly.pdbx_seq_one_letter_code
_entity_poly.pdbx_strand_id
1 'polypeptide(L)'
;MPKELPDSLLSDRIVTILMKYFHSIHEMISGISNEGSRTVAQLAFYDTLGGYLNYYLIPITKYSYYAGQVSLQTVENVILLHRNCKKYLNVNGNGWRAPIKDVLRKLKSIHIEPLHMDESKGCSEASFCLHLDINSDQFHYDKEKMIVPLPIVDPEDHNNFLNNIWLPFKHKQTYDLRSDSSAYVLVKFYETVSKCYQYEHIDQNCFNNKFRNWLLENIHVHMNDEQFYPGLGAVLRIYEILKYDKKYTRHDEQYAGEEDANFDYKNADVNPEDENRSYMVESDSHG
;
A
#
# COMPACT_ATOMS: atom_id res chain seq x y z
N MET A 1 1.68 -25.52 -7.94
CA MET A 1 1.30 -24.23 -7.34
C MET A 1 0.23 -24.45 -6.28
N PRO A 2 0.06 -23.56 -5.29
CA PRO A 2 -1.05 -23.65 -4.34
C PRO A 2 -2.38 -23.82 -5.09
N LYS A 3 -3.21 -24.77 -4.67
CA LYS A 3 -4.51 -25.03 -5.32
C LYS A 3 -5.53 -23.92 -5.05
N GLU A 4 -5.37 -23.23 -3.93
CA GLU A 4 -6.19 -22.09 -3.52
C GLU A 4 -5.26 -20.93 -3.18
N LEU A 5 -5.61 -19.75 -3.68
CA LEU A 5 -4.97 -18.50 -3.32
C LEU A 5 -5.58 -18.02 -2.00
N PRO A 6 -4.79 -17.63 -0.99
CA PRO A 6 -5.35 -17.05 0.21
C PRO A 6 -6.26 -15.85 -0.11
N ASP A 7 -7.50 -15.89 0.35
CA ASP A 7 -8.48 -14.79 0.17
C ASP A 7 -8.39 -13.75 1.31
N SER A 8 -7.18 -13.56 1.86
CA SER A 8 -6.86 -12.57 2.89
C SER A 8 -5.52 -11.89 2.62
N LEU A 9 -5.26 -10.79 3.35
CA LEU A 9 -3.90 -10.27 3.47
C LEU A 9 -2.98 -11.31 4.12
N LEU A 10 -1.69 -11.20 3.84
CA LEU A 10 -0.67 -12.14 4.27
C LEU A 10 0.13 -11.59 5.45
N SER A 11 0.74 -12.50 6.22
CA SER A 11 1.75 -12.15 7.21
C SER A 11 3.14 -12.58 6.75
N ASP A 12 4.19 -12.00 7.35
CA ASP A 12 5.58 -12.42 7.13
C ASP A 12 5.76 -13.95 7.22
N ARG A 13 5.09 -14.58 8.20
CA ARG A 13 5.14 -16.02 8.40
C ARG A 13 4.64 -16.78 7.17
N ILE A 14 3.49 -16.39 6.61
CA ILE A 14 2.89 -17.09 5.47
C ILE A 14 3.73 -16.87 4.22
N VAL A 15 4.18 -15.64 3.96
CA VAL A 15 5.05 -15.35 2.81
C VAL A 15 6.36 -16.13 2.92
N THR A 16 6.96 -16.19 4.12
CA THR A 16 8.18 -16.97 4.36
C THR A 16 7.99 -18.45 4.08
N ILE A 17 6.86 -19.05 4.47
CA ILE A 17 6.54 -20.45 4.17
C ILE A 17 6.45 -20.67 2.65
N LEU A 18 5.78 -19.79 1.92
CA LEU A 18 5.68 -19.86 0.46
C LEU A 18 7.06 -19.76 -0.20
N MET A 19 7.89 -18.81 0.23
CA MET A 19 9.25 -18.63 -0.28
C MET A 19 10.12 -19.87 -0.04
N LYS A 20 10.05 -20.47 1.15
CA LYS A 20 10.73 -21.73 1.46
C LYS A 20 10.24 -22.89 0.60
N TYR A 21 8.93 -22.99 0.39
CA TYR A 21 8.34 -23.99 -0.49
C TYR A 21 8.88 -23.89 -1.93
N PHE A 22 8.94 -22.67 -2.49
CA PHE A 22 9.51 -22.46 -3.83
C PHE A 22 11.00 -22.78 -3.88
N HIS A 23 11.75 -22.43 -2.82
CA HIS A 23 13.17 -22.79 -2.72
C HIS A 23 13.39 -24.30 -2.72
N SER A 24 12.60 -25.06 -1.94
CA SER A 24 12.71 -26.53 -1.90
C SER A 24 12.40 -27.18 -3.25
N ILE A 25 11.46 -26.64 -4.04
CA ILE A 25 11.21 -27.13 -5.41
C ILE A 25 12.43 -26.85 -6.29
N HIS A 26 12.99 -25.64 -6.22
CA HIS A 26 14.18 -25.30 -6.98
C HIS A 26 15.36 -26.22 -6.66
N GLU A 27 15.61 -26.54 -5.39
CA GLU A 27 16.66 -27.47 -4.96
C GLU A 27 16.42 -28.87 -5.52
N MET A 28 15.17 -29.36 -5.44
CA MET A 28 14.80 -30.66 -5.98
C MET A 28 15.04 -30.76 -7.50
N ILE A 29 14.63 -29.72 -8.25
CA ILE A 29 14.85 -29.66 -9.70
C ILE A 29 16.35 -29.58 -10.02
N SER A 30 17.11 -28.79 -9.25
CA SER A 30 18.56 -28.64 -9.45
C SER A 30 19.33 -29.94 -9.24
N GLY A 31 18.81 -30.86 -8.41
CA GLY A 31 19.34 -32.19 -8.19
C GLY A 31 19.10 -33.21 -9.32
N ILE A 32 18.30 -32.87 -10.34
CA ILE A 32 18.05 -33.77 -11.50
C ILE A 32 19.36 -34.02 -12.25
N SER A 33 19.75 -35.29 -12.39
CA SER A 33 21.03 -35.68 -13.01
C SER A 33 21.07 -35.47 -14.53
N ASN A 34 19.95 -35.65 -15.21
CA ASN A 34 19.86 -35.45 -16.65
C ASN A 34 19.73 -33.95 -16.96
N GLU A 35 20.73 -33.39 -17.63
CA GLU A 35 20.79 -31.94 -17.92
C GLU A 35 19.61 -31.44 -18.75
N GLY A 36 19.22 -32.17 -19.81
CA GLY A 36 18.08 -31.77 -20.65
C GLY A 36 16.77 -31.71 -19.87
N SER A 37 16.51 -32.73 -19.05
CA SER A 37 15.32 -32.81 -18.18
C SER A 37 15.34 -31.72 -17.11
N ARG A 38 16.51 -31.46 -16.51
CA ARG A 38 16.71 -30.39 -15.53
C ARG A 38 16.39 -29.03 -16.15
N THR A 39 16.94 -28.73 -17.32
CA THR A 39 16.73 -27.44 -18.00
C THR A 39 15.25 -27.21 -18.31
N VAL A 40 14.56 -28.20 -18.88
CA VAL A 40 13.12 -28.09 -19.17
C VAL A 40 12.31 -27.89 -17.89
N ALA A 41 12.62 -28.66 -16.83
CA ALA A 41 11.95 -28.53 -15.55
C ALA A 41 12.18 -27.16 -14.89
N GLN A 42 13.40 -26.62 -14.96
CA GLN A 42 13.71 -25.28 -14.44
C GLN A 42 12.95 -24.19 -15.20
N LEU A 43 12.94 -24.23 -16.54
CA LEU A 43 12.20 -23.27 -17.36
C LEU A 43 10.70 -23.29 -17.03
N ALA A 44 10.09 -24.48 -17.00
CA ALA A 44 8.67 -24.62 -16.67
C ALA A 44 8.36 -24.14 -15.25
N PHE A 45 9.23 -24.45 -14.29
CA PHE A 45 9.07 -24.00 -12.90
C PHE A 45 9.13 -22.47 -12.78
N TYR A 46 10.16 -21.84 -13.35
CA TYR A 46 10.32 -20.39 -13.25
C TYR A 46 9.26 -19.63 -14.03
N ASP A 47 8.76 -20.17 -15.14
CA ASP A 47 7.66 -19.56 -15.89
C ASP A 47 6.36 -19.58 -15.07
N THR A 48 6.04 -20.75 -14.49
CA THR A 48 4.87 -20.88 -13.61
C THR A 48 5.00 -20.02 -12.36
N LEU A 49 6.19 -20.00 -11.73
CA LEU A 49 6.46 -19.21 -10.53
C LEU A 49 6.38 -17.71 -10.83
N GLY A 50 7.02 -17.26 -11.90
CA GLY A 50 6.97 -15.88 -12.34
C GLY A 50 5.53 -15.41 -12.57
N GLY A 51 4.72 -16.21 -13.27
CA GLY A 51 3.30 -15.93 -13.47
C GLY A 51 2.50 -15.84 -12.17
N TYR A 52 2.73 -16.74 -11.21
CA TYR A 52 2.11 -16.69 -9.88
C TYR A 52 2.50 -15.44 -9.09
N LEU A 53 3.79 -15.09 -9.10
CA LEU A 53 4.31 -13.91 -8.42
C LEU A 53 3.72 -12.63 -9.01
N ASN A 54 3.69 -12.53 -10.35
CA ASN A 54 3.19 -11.38 -11.08
C ASN A 54 1.70 -11.16 -10.85
N TYR A 55 0.89 -12.22 -11.01
CA TYR A 55 -0.56 -12.13 -10.88
C TYR A 55 -1.00 -11.88 -9.45
N TYR A 56 -0.45 -12.61 -8.48
CA TYR A 56 -1.01 -12.69 -7.13
C TYR A 56 -0.03 -12.25 -6.04
N LEU A 57 1.13 -12.91 -5.91
CA LEU A 57 1.91 -12.75 -4.68
C LEU A 57 2.47 -11.34 -4.51
N ILE A 58 2.92 -10.68 -5.58
CA ILE A 58 3.43 -9.30 -5.50
C ILE A 58 2.32 -8.33 -5.05
N PRO A 59 1.18 -8.22 -5.76
CA PRO A 59 0.10 -7.31 -5.34
C PRO A 59 -0.36 -7.55 -3.90
N ILE A 60 -0.60 -8.81 -3.52
CA ILE A 60 -1.06 -9.12 -2.16
C ILE A 60 -0.01 -8.77 -1.12
N THR A 61 1.27 -9.07 -1.37
CA THR A 61 2.35 -8.77 -0.41
C THR A 61 2.57 -7.27 -0.27
N LYS A 62 2.46 -6.48 -1.35
CA LYS A 62 2.49 -5.01 -1.31
C LYS A 62 1.36 -4.46 -0.44
N TYR A 63 0.13 -4.89 -0.67
CA TYR A 63 -1.01 -4.45 0.14
C TYR A 63 -0.91 -4.90 1.60
N SER A 64 -0.35 -6.08 1.85
CA SER A 64 -0.10 -6.58 3.20
C SER A 64 0.96 -5.72 3.92
N TYR A 65 1.97 -5.22 3.20
CA TYR A 65 2.93 -4.24 3.72
C TYR A 65 2.29 -2.87 3.98
N TYR A 66 1.44 -2.39 3.07
CA TYR A 66 0.67 -1.16 3.28
C TYR A 66 -0.35 -1.28 4.42
N ALA A 67 -0.78 -2.50 4.77
CA ALA A 67 -1.56 -2.81 5.97
C ALA A 67 -0.71 -3.00 7.23
N GLY A 68 0.62 -3.03 7.11
CA GLY A 68 1.54 -3.28 8.21
C GLY A 68 1.50 -4.73 8.74
N GLN A 69 1.15 -5.71 7.89
CA GLN A 69 1.15 -7.14 8.24
C GLN A 69 2.40 -7.88 7.75
N VAL A 70 3.12 -7.29 6.80
CA VAL A 70 4.35 -7.82 6.21
C VAL A 70 5.45 -6.77 6.35
N SER A 71 6.67 -7.21 6.65
CA SER A 71 7.85 -6.35 6.72
C SER A 71 8.37 -5.95 5.34
N LEU A 72 9.10 -4.82 5.28
CA LEU A 72 9.74 -4.34 4.05
C LEU A 72 10.62 -5.42 3.39
N GLN A 73 11.47 -6.04 4.20
CA GLN A 73 12.39 -7.10 3.77
C GLN A 73 11.65 -8.26 3.07
N THR A 74 10.49 -8.65 3.59
CA THR A 74 9.70 -9.73 2.98
C THR A 74 9.16 -9.34 1.62
N VAL A 75 8.67 -8.11 1.43
CA VAL A 75 8.21 -7.62 0.12
C VAL A 75 9.37 -7.59 -0.87
N GLU A 76 10.51 -7.05 -0.45
CA GLU A 76 11.73 -6.96 -1.27
C GLU A 76 12.20 -8.34 -1.73
N ASN A 77 12.18 -9.34 -0.84
CA ASN A 77 12.52 -10.72 -1.17
C ASN A 77 11.59 -11.32 -2.23
N VAL A 78 10.29 -11.03 -2.16
CA VAL A 78 9.31 -11.47 -3.17
C VAL A 78 9.57 -10.78 -4.51
N ILE A 79 9.80 -9.46 -4.51
CA ILE A 79 10.13 -8.70 -5.72
C ILE A 79 11.44 -9.18 -6.33
N LEU A 80 12.45 -9.46 -5.51
CA LEU A 80 13.74 -10.00 -5.94
C LEU A 80 13.58 -11.37 -6.59
N LEU A 81 12.79 -12.27 -6.00
CA LEU A 81 12.50 -13.57 -6.60
C LEU A 81 11.83 -13.44 -7.97
N HIS A 82 10.87 -12.52 -8.12
CA HIS A 82 10.23 -12.26 -9.41
C HIS A 82 11.22 -11.71 -10.45
N ARG A 83 12.11 -10.78 -10.06
CA ARG A 83 13.21 -10.30 -10.92
C ARG A 83 14.13 -11.45 -11.33
N ASN A 84 14.45 -12.36 -10.41
CA ASN A 84 15.26 -13.54 -10.70
C ASN A 84 14.57 -14.49 -11.70
N CYS A 85 13.25 -14.68 -11.60
CA CYS A 85 12.49 -15.45 -12.59
C CYS A 85 12.59 -14.82 -13.98
N LYS A 86 12.35 -13.50 -14.09
CA LYS A 86 12.49 -12.75 -15.35
C LYS A 86 13.88 -12.87 -15.95
N LYS A 87 14.92 -12.68 -15.12
CA LYS A 87 16.32 -12.80 -15.53
C LYS A 87 16.68 -14.21 -16.00
N TYR A 88 16.25 -15.24 -15.27
CA TYR A 88 16.55 -16.63 -15.61
C TYR A 88 15.92 -17.04 -16.94
N LEU A 89 14.67 -16.65 -17.17
CA LEU A 89 13.93 -16.97 -18.41
C LEU A 89 14.28 -16.03 -19.57
N ASN A 90 15.00 -14.94 -19.31
CA ASN A 90 15.24 -13.86 -20.26
C ASN A 90 13.93 -13.28 -20.85
N VAL A 91 12.97 -12.99 -19.98
CA VAL A 91 11.66 -12.41 -20.34
C VAL A 91 11.40 -11.10 -19.61
N ASN A 92 10.55 -10.26 -20.17
CA ASN A 92 10.05 -9.05 -19.51
C ASN A 92 8.78 -9.28 -18.66
N GLY A 93 8.16 -10.46 -18.77
CA GLY A 93 6.94 -10.83 -18.06
C GLY A 93 5.64 -10.57 -18.84
N ASN A 94 5.71 -10.07 -20.08
CA ASN A 94 4.51 -9.73 -20.87
C ASN A 94 3.59 -10.93 -21.17
N GLY A 95 4.11 -12.16 -21.14
CA GLY A 95 3.32 -13.38 -21.30
C GLY A 95 2.59 -13.83 -20.02
N TRP A 96 2.91 -13.24 -18.87
CA TRP A 96 2.26 -13.57 -17.62
C TRP A 96 0.96 -12.80 -17.43
N ARG A 97 0.02 -13.42 -16.73
CA ARG A 97 -1.26 -12.78 -16.39
C ARG A 97 -1.00 -11.47 -15.65
N ALA A 98 -1.65 -10.40 -16.08
CA ALA A 98 -1.53 -9.08 -15.48
C ALA A 98 -1.83 -9.11 -13.96
N PRO A 99 -1.16 -8.28 -13.14
CA PRO A 99 -1.37 -8.24 -11.70
C PRO A 99 -2.83 -8.04 -11.29
N ILE A 100 -3.25 -8.70 -10.21
CA ILE A 100 -4.57 -8.48 -9.62
C ILE A 100 -4.72 -7.02 -9.17
N LYS A 101 -5.62 -6.29 -9.82
CA LYS A 101 -6.07 -4.95 -9.39
C LYS A 101 -7.11 -5.04 -8.27
N ASP A 102 -7.28 -3.96 -7.53
CA ASP A 102 -8.30 -3.81 -6.47
C ASP A 102 -8.22 -4.92 -5.42
N VAL A 103 -6.99 -5.16 -4.95
CA VAL A 103 -6.68 -6.24 -4.00
C VAL A 103 -7.66 -6.26 -2.84
N LEU A 104 -7.87 -5.12 -2.18
CA LEU A 104 -8.76 -5.04 -1.02
C LEU A 104 -10.20 -5.42 -1.38
N ARG A 105 -10.71 -5.08 -2.56
CA ARG A 105 -12.06 -5.45 -2.96
C ARG A 105 -12.23 -6.96 -3.20
N LYS A 106 -11.17 -7.62 -3.68
CA LYS A 106 -11.20 -9.05 -4.06
C LYS A 106 -10.97 -10.00 -2.89
N LEU A 107 -10.35 -9.53 -1.81
CA LEU A 107 -10.14 -10.34 -0.61
C LEU A 107 -11.44 -10.50 0.18
N LYS A 108 -11.73 -11.73 0.64
CA LYS A 108 -12.95 -12.03 1.41
C LYS A 108 -12.82 -11.59 2.87
N SER A 109 -11.61 -11.66 3.42
CA SER A 109 -11.32 -11.33 4.81
C SER A 109 -10.19 -10.31 4.89
N ILE A 110 -10.55 -9.06 5.18
CA ILE A 110 -9.61 -7.97 5.42
C ILE A 110 -9.72 -7.58 6.88
N HIS A 111 -8.60 -7.70 7.58
CA HIS A 111 -8.46 -7.15 8.92
C HIS A 111 -7.21 -6.28 8.93
N ILE A 112 -7.38 -4.99 9.15
CA ILE A 112 -6.27 -4.04 9.25
C ILE A 112 -6.31 -3.51 10.67
N GLU A 113 -5.20 -3.65 11.38
CA GLU A 113 -5.08 -3.17 12.74
C GLU A 113 -4.92 -1.64 12.70
N PRO A 114 -5.73 -0.85 13.43
CA PRO A 114 -5.51 0.59 13.52
C PRO A 114 -4.14 0.89 14.15
N LEU A 115 -3.59 2.10 13.94
CA LEU A 115 -2.39 2.48 14.69
C LEU A 115 -2.71 2.52 16.19
N HIS A 116 -1.82 1.98 17.01
CA HIS A 116 -1.94 2.10 18.45
C HIS A 116 -1.30 3.44 18.85
N MET A 117 -2.15 4.42 19.13
CA MET A 117 -1.70 5.65 19.79
C MET A 117 -1.67 5.34 21.28
N ASP A 118 -0.48 5.25 21.89
CA ASP A 118 -0.36 5.00 23.34
C ASP A 118 -1.18 6.06 24.11
N GLU A 119 -2.32 5.67 24.67
CA GLU A 119 -3.21 6.58 25.41
C GLU A 119 -2.67 6.98 26.80
N SER A 120 -1.46 6.57 27.19
CA SER A 120 -1.08 6.58 28.60
C SER A 120 0.22 7.32 28.92
N LYS A 121 0.04 8.27 29.85
CA LYS A 121 0.98 9.21 30.49
C LYS A 121 1.21 10.44 29.64
N GLY A 122 0.40 11.47 29.93
CA GLY A 122 0.31 12.71 29.18
C GLY A 122 1.63 13.12 28.58
N CYS A 123 1.63 13.43 27.28
CA CYS A 123 2.76 13.94 26.53
C CYS A 123 3.40 15.07 27.36
N SER A 124 4.42 14.71 28.16
CA SER A 124 5.08 15.66 29.06
C SER A 124 6.23 16.34 28.33
N GLU A 125 6.50 15.89 27.10
CA GLU A 125 7.52 16.45 26.23
C GLU A 125 6.87 17.16 25.05
N ALA A 126 7.10 18.47 24.97
CA ALA A 126 6.92 19.28 23.77
C ALA A 126 7.75 18.78 22.56
N SER A 127 8.54 17.72 22.73
CA SER A 127 9.51 17.21 21.77
C SER A 127 8.86 16.88 20.42
N PHE A 128 7.64 16.33 20.39
CA PHE A 128 6.94 16.04 19.13
C PHE A 128 6.63 17.29 18.31
N CYS A 129 6.13 18.35 18.95
CA CYS A 129 5.88 19.64 18.30
C CYS A 129 7.18 20.30 17.80
N LEU A 130 8.30 20.12 18.51
CA LEU A 130 9.60 20.63 18.08
C LEU A 130 10.10 19.99 16.78
N HIS A 131 9.66 18.78 16.44
CA HIS A 131 10.02 18.12 15.19
C HIS A 131 9.21 18.62 13.98
N LEU A 132 8.12 19.36 14.20
CA LEU A 132 7.20 19.78 13.15
C LEU A 132 7.37 21.25 12.79
N ASP A 133 7.20 21.56 11.52
CA ASP A 133 7.08 22.94 11.06
C ASP A 133 5.64 23.42 11.34
N ILE A 134 5.49 24.08 12.49
CA ILE A 134 4.20 24.55 13.00
C ILE A 134 3.91 25.93 12.43
N ASN A 135 2.67 26.14 11.98
CA ASN A 135 2.21 27.43 11.46
C ASN A 135 2.11 28.48 12.59
N SER A 136 3.24 29.07 12.99
CA SER A 136 3.30 30.12 14.03
C SER A 136 2.68 31.45 13.60
N ASP A 137 2.49 31.67 12.29
CA ASP A 137 2.09 32.99 11.75
C ASP A 137 0.63 33.05 11.31
N GLN A 138 -0.15 31.97 11.47
CA GLN A 138 -1.57 31.92 11.11
C GLN A 138 -2.49 31.78 12.33
N PHE A 139 -2.18 32.49 13.42
CA PHE A 139 -3.12 32.71 14.54
C PHE A 139 -4.28 33.66 14.15
N HIS A 140 -4.87 33.49 12.98
CA HIS A 140 -6.15 34.11 12.67
C HIS A 140 -7.28 33.30 13.33
N TYR A 141 -8.27 34.02 13.83
CA TYR A 141 -9.34 33.57 14.73
C TYR A 141 -10.38 32.62 14.08
N ASP A 142 -9.94 31.65 13.29
CA ASP A 142 -10.85 30.61 12.80
C ASP A 142 -10.90 29.43 13.76
N LYS A 143 -12.11 28.92 13.98
CA LYS A 143 -12.40 27.76 14.84
C LYS A 143 -11.92 26.42 14.23
N GLU A 144 -11.27 26.46 13.06
CA GLU A 144 -10.73 25.32 12.31
C GLU A 144 -9.19 25.29 12.32
N LYS A 145 -8.58 25.48 13.49
CA LYS A 145 -7.12 25.65 13.60
C LYS A 145 -6.36 24.37 13.30
N MET A 146 -5.80 24.27 12.10
CA MET A 146 -4.70 23.34 11.82
C MET A 146 -3.38 23.99 12.22
N ILE A 147 -2.67 23.38 13.17
CA ILE A 147 -1.34 23.85 13.59
C ILE A 147 -0.20 23.29 12.72
N VAL A 148 -0.48 22.25 11.94
CA VAL A 148 0.49 21.60 11.03
C VAL A 148 -0.12 21.56 9.63
N PRO A 149 0.63 21.96 8.58
CA PRO A 149 0.14 21.87 7.21
C PRO A 149 0.04 20.41 6.72
N LEU A 150 -0.72 20.19 5.66
CA LEU A 150 -0.77 18.88 5.00
C LEU A 150 0.54 18.59 4.26
N PRO A 151 0.87 17.30 4.05
CA PRO A 151 1.92 16.92 3.12
C PRO A 151 1.65 17.40 1.70
N ILE A 152 2.73 17.49 0.91
CA ILE A 152 2.67 17.82 -0.51
C ILE A 152 3.41 16.72 -1.26
N VAL A 153 2.77 16.10 -2.25
CA VAL A 153 3.44 15.14 -3.13
C VAL A 153 4.04 15.90 -4.31
N ASP A 154 5.27 15.58 -4.69
CA ASP A 154 5.83 16.04 -5.96
C ASP A 154 4.97 15.52 -7.13
N PRO A 155 4.98 16.20 -8.29
CA PRO A 155 4.34 15.68 -9.49
C PRO A 155 4.81 14.25 -9.80
N GLU A 156 3.89 13.44 -10.31
CA GLU A 156 4.19 12.10 -10.80
C GLU A 156 5.31 12.11 -11.85
N ASP A 157 6.06 11.03 -11.94
CA ASP A 157 7.07 10.88 -12.99
C ASP A 157 6.43 10.55 -14.36
N HIS A 158 7.28 10.38 -15.38
CA HIS A 158 6.85 10.04 -16.74
C HIS A 158 6.07 8.71 -16.87
N ASN A 159 6.08 7.86 -15.85
CA ASN A 159 5.32 6.61 -15.81
C ASN A 159 4.06 6.73 -14.92
N ASN A 160 3.68 7.95 -14.52
CA ASN A 160 2.58 8.24 -13.61
C ASN A 160 2.76 7.62 -12.21
N PHE A 161 4.02 7.50 -11.75
CA PHE A 161 4.34 6.93 -10.45
C PHE A 161 4.72 8.02 -9.44
N LEU A 162 4.30 7.83 -8.19
CA LEU A 162 4.71 8.69 -7.06
C LEU A 162 6.23 8.81 -6.95
N ASN A 163 6.72 10.02 -6.67
CA ASN A 163 8.13 10.32 -6.48
C ASN A 163 8.40 10.73 -5.02
N ASN A 164 8.78 11.99 -4.78
CA ASN A 164 9.02 12.47 -3.44
C ASN A 164 7.74 12.98 -2.80
N ILE A 165 7.77 13.01 -1.48
CA ILE A 165 6.80 13.68 -0.65
C ILE A 165 7.52 14.70 0.23
N TRP A 166 6.96 15.89 0.32
CA TRP A 166 7.29 16.89 1.32
C TRP A 166 6.40 16.67 2.55
N LEU A 167 7.05 16.50 3.71
CA LEU A 167 6.43 16.36 5.01
C LEU A 167 6.87 17.52 5.90
N PRO A 168 5.95 18.18 6.64
CA PRO A 168 6.26 19.32 7.51
C PRO A 168 7.06 18.97 8.78
N PHE A 169 8.23 18.36 8.63
CA PHE A 169 9.23 18.23 9.68
C PHE A 169 10.21 19.41 9.63
N LYS A 170 10.84 19.81 10.74
CA LYS A 170 11.79 20.95 10.73
C LYS A 170 13.13 20.65 10.04
N HIS A 171 13.61 19.41 10.09
CA HIS A 171 15.00 19.10 9.72
C HIS A 171 15.14 18.43 8.34
N LYS A 172 14.29 17.46 8.03
CA LYS A 172 14.26 16.79 6.73
C LYS A 172 12.82 16.75 6.27
N GLN A 173 12.53 17.44 5.17
CA GLN A 173 11.16 17.59 4.69
C GLN A 173 10.87 16.71 3.48
N THR A 174 11.85 16.48 2.61
CA THR A 174 11.64 15.71 1.38
C THR A 174 12.06 14.26 1.55
N TYR A 175 11.20 13.33 1.13
CA TYR A 175 11.40 11.89 1.21
C TYR A 175 11.03 11.23 -0.12
N ASP A 176 11.92 10.42 -0.68
CA ASP A 176 11.61 9.57 -1.84
C ASP A 176 10.75 8.39 -1.39
N LEU A 177 9.50 8.30 -1.87
CA LEU A 177 8.57 7.24 -1.49
C LEU A 177 8.98 5.85 -2.00
N ARG A 178 9.91 5.78 -2.97
CA ARG A 178 10.46 4.54 -3.54
C ARG A 178 11.69 4.05 -2.78
N SER A 179 12.27 4.87 -1.90
CA SER A 179 13.46 4.53 -1.13
C SER A 179 13.09 3.78 0.15
N ASP A 180 13.82 2.69 0.42
CA ASP A 180 13.74 1.92 1.67
C ASP A 180 13.99 2.80 2.92
N SER A 181 14.80 3.86 2.76
CA SER A 181 15.09 4.82 3.84
C SER A 181 13.88 5.66 4.27
N SER A 182 12.83 5.69 3.45
CA SER A 182 11.57 6.37 3.72
C SER A 182 10.50 5.44 4.29
N ALA A 183 10.83 4.17 4.57
CA ALA A 183 9.86 3.19 5.06
C ALA A 183 9.01 3.75 6.22
N TYR A 184 7.69 3.62 6.10
CA TYR A 184 6.70 4.07 7.11
C TYR A 184 6.70 5.59 7.40
N VAL A 185 7.27 6.43 6.53
CA VAL A 185 7.43 7.87 6.81
C VAL A 185 6.09 8.59 7.04
N LEU A 186 5.02 8.20 6.32
CA LEU A 186 3.68 8.77 6.52
C LEU A 186 3.07 8.41 7.88
N VAL A 187 3.30 7.18 8.35
CA VAL A 187 2.87 6.75 9.69
C VAL A 187 3.61 7.56 10.75
N LYS A 188 4.94 7.65 10.63
CA LYS A 188 5.77 8.46 11.53
C LYS A 188 5.31 9.91 11.57
N PHE A 189 4.99 10.49 10.41
CA PHE A 189 4.46 11.85 10.33
C PHE A 189 3.13 11.97 11.07
N TYR A 190 2.15 11.11 10.77
CA TYR A 190 0.84 11.16 11.41
C TYR A 190 0.89 10.95 12.93
N GLU A 191 1.74 10.05 13.42
CA GLU A 191 1.98 9.86 14.86
C GLU A 191 2.59 11.10 15.51
N THR A 192 3.57 11.74 14.85
CA THR A 192 4.22 12.96 15.35
C THR A 192 3.22 14.11 15.43
N VAL A 193 2.40 14.26 14.39
CA VAL A 193 1.31 15.25 14.36
C VAL A 193 0.32 14.97 15.49
N SER A 194 -0.16 13.74 15.62
CA SER A 194 -1.19 13.40 16.60
C SER A 194 -0.72 13.66 18.04
N LYS A 195 0.54 13.32 18.34
CA LYS A 195 1.15 13.63 19.64
C LYS A 195 1.31 15.12 19.88
N CYS A 196 1.58 15.92 18.84
CA CYS A 196 1.65 17.36 18.96
C CYS A 196 0.28 17.99 19.23
N TYR A 197 -0.78 17.58 18.51
CA TYR A 197 -2.15 18.05 18.79
C TYR A 197 -2.59 17.70 20.21
N GLN A 198 -2.27 16.49 20.69
CA GLN A 198 -2.53 16.08 22.07
C GLN A 198 -1.78 16.95 23.10
N TYR A 199 -0.51 17.29 22.83
CA TYR A 199 0.31 18.14 23.70
C TYR A 199 -0.22 19.59 23.77
N GLU A 200 -0.58 20.16 22.62
CA GLU A 200 -1.12 21.53 22.53
C GLU A 200 -2.58 21.63 23.00
N HIS A 201 -3.23 20.50 23.33
CA HIS A 201 -4.65 20.42 23.67
C HIS A 201 -5.57 21.00 22.58
N ILE A 202 -5.21 20.77 21.32
CA ILE A 202 -5.97 21.23 20.15
C ILE A 202 -6.70 20.03 19.54
N ASP A 203 -7.98 20.23 19.20
CA ASP A 203 -8.76 19.23 18.50
C ASP A 203 -8.20 18.96 17.10
N GLN A 204 -7.94 17.68 16.79
CA GLN A 204 -7.32 17.24 15.54
C GLN A 204 -8.34 16.99 14.42
N ASN A 205 -9.65 17.03 14.69
CA ASN A 205 -10.70 16.66 13.73
C ASN A 205 -10.57 17.37 12.36
N CYS A 206 -10.30 18.67 12.34
CA CYS A 206 -10.11 19.42 11.09
C CYS A 206 -8.93 18.89 10.27
N PHE A 207 -7.79 18.64 10.93
CA PHE A 207 -6.63 18.04 10.29
C PHE A 207 -6.94 16.62 9.80
N ASN A 208 -7.57 15.78 10.63
CA ASN A 208 -7.92 14.39 10.30
C ASN A 208 -8.81 14.30 9.06
N ASN A 209 -9.83 15.16 8.97
CA ASN A 209 -10.72 15.21 7.81
C ASN A 209 -9.97 15.62 6.53
N LYS A 210 -9.16 16.68 6.59
CA LYS A 210 -8.38 17.15 5.44
C LYS A 210 -7.28 16.17 5.04
N PHE A 211 -6.60 15.56 6.01
CA PHE A 211 -5.57 14.56 5.77
C PHE A 211 -6.14 13.26 5.19
N ARG A 212 -7.34 12.86 5.61
CA ARG A 212 -8.07 11.73 5.00
C ARG A 212 -8.33 11.97 3.51
N ASN A 213 -8.86 13.15 3.15
CA ASN A 213 -9.14 13.47 1.75
C ASN A 213 -7.83 13.52 0.94
N TRP A 214 -6.79 14.14 1.50
CA TRP A 214 -5.47 14.15 0.89
C TRP A 214 -4.92 12.73 0.64
N LEU A 215 -5.06 11.81 1.61
CA LEU A 215 -4.65 10.41 1.46
C LEU A 215 -5.41 9.73 0.30
N LEU A 216 -6.72 9.93 0.20
CA LEU A 216 -7.55 9.36 -0.87
C LEU A 216 -7.15 9.87 -2.25
N GLU A 217 -6.95 11.18 -2.37
CA GLU A 217 -6.64 11.82 -3.65
C GLU A 217 -5.21 11.56 -4.11
N ASN A 218 -4.24 11.53 -3.19
CA ASN A 218 -2.82 11.54 -3.54
C ASN A 218 -2.11 10.20 -3.31
N ILE A 219 -2.64 9.31 -2.47
CA ILE A 219 -1.96 8.06 -2.08
C ILE A 219 -2.77 6.83 -2.51
N HIS A 220 -4.08 6.82 -2.27
CA HIS A 220 -4.92 5.63 -2.55
C HIS A 220 -4.86 5.20 -4.01
N VAL A 221 -4.89 6.17 -4.93
CA VAL A 221 -4.88 5.93 -6.38
C VAL A 221 -3.62 5.18 -6.87
N HIS A 222 -2.51 5.31 -6.14
CA HIS A 222 -1.21 4.69 -6.49
C HIS A 222 -0.93 3.36 -5.78
N MET A 223 -1.81 2.90 -4.90
CA MET A 223 -1.58 1.64 -4.17
C MET A 223 -1.58 0.41 -5.09
N ASN A 224 -2.22 0.53 -6.26
CA ASN A 224 -2.29 -0.49 -7.30
C ASN A 224 -1.17 -0.39 -8.35
N ASP A 225 -0.29 0.62 -8.27
CA ASP A 225 0.78 0.81 -9.25
C ASP A 225 1.68 -0.43 -9.36
N GLU A 226 2.39 -0.59 -10.47
CA GLU A 226 3.41 -1.63 -10.55
C GLU A 226 4.54 -1.33 -9.55
N GLN A 227 4.94 -0.06 -9.44
CA GLN A 227 5.97 0.43 -8.53
C GLN A 227 5.59 0.15 -7.07
N PHE A 228 6.56 -0.36 -6.30
CA PHE A 228 6.43 -0.55 -4.86
C PHE A 228 6.95 0.69 -4.12
N TYR A 229 6.20 1.13 -3.10
CA TYR A 229 6.53 2.33 -2.34
C TYR A 229 6.79 1.99 -0.87
N PRO A 230 8.06 1.73 -0.48
CA PRO A 230 8.42 1.58 0.93
C PRO A 230 7.89 2.73 1.80
N GLY A 231 7.86 3.96 1.27
CA GLY A 231 7.32 5.14 1.93
C GLY A 231 5.91 5.00 2.51
N LEU A 232 5.09 4.13 1.90
CA LEU A 232 3.68 3.92 2.25
C LEU A 232 3.45 2.75 3.21
N GLY A 233 4.50 2.21 3.82
CA GLY A 233 4.40 1.14 4.81
C GLY A 233 3.37 1.46 5.89
N ALA A 234 2.49 0.49 6.18
CA ALA A 234 1.41 0.60 7.15
C ALA A 234 0.43 1.79 6.97
N VAL A 235 0.42 2.48 5.81
CA VAL A 235 -0.47 3.63 5.57
C VAL A 235 -1.95 3.29 5.76
N LEU A 236 -2.39 2.05 5.47
CA LEU A 236 -3.78 1.63 5.65
C LEU A 236 -4.22 1.65 7.12
N ARG A 237 -3.29 1.57 8.07
CA ARG A 237 -3.60 1.71 9.50
C ARG A 237 -4.04 3.13 9.86
N ILE A 238 -3.53 4.14 9.14
CA ILE A 238 -3.99 5.54 9.26
C ILE A 238 -5.44 5.64 8.79
N TYR A 239 -5.75 5.05 7.62
CA TYR A 239 -7.13 5.03 7.10
C TYR A 239 -8.11 4.41 8.11
N GLU A 240 -7.72 3.33 8.79
CA GLU A 240 -8.55 2.72 9.82
C GLU A 240 -8.85 3.68 10.97
N ILE A 241 -7.86 4.38 11.53
CA ILE A 241 -8.12 5.39 12.59
C ILE A 241 -9.05 6.49 12.10
N LEU A 242 -8.76 7.06 10.92
CA LEU A 242 -9.54 8.17 10.37
C LEU A 242 -10.97 7.75 10.00
N LYS A 243 -11.25 6.45 9.89
CA LYS A 243 -12.61 5.90 9.71
C LYS A 243 -13.41 5.88 11.02
N TYR A 244 -12.75 5.64 12.17
CA TYR A 244 -13.41 5.57 13.47
C TYR A 244 -13.78 6.94 14.05
N ASP A 245 -13.03 8.00 13.72
CA ASP A 245 -13.30 9.37 14.21
C ASP A 245 -14.73 9.85 13.84
N LYS A 246 -15.25 9.44 12.68
CA LYS A 246 -16.64 9.72 12.25
C LYS A 246 -17.73 9.01 13.07
N LYS A 247 -17.42 7.91 13.79
CA LYS A 247 -18.43 7.19 14.59
C LYS A 247 -18.76 7.89 15.90
N TYR A 248 -17.83 8.66 16.47
CA TYR A 248 -18.07 9.41 17.70
C TYR A 248 -18.81 10.74 17.45
N THR A 249 -18.64 11.36 16.29
CA THR A 249 -19.36 12.59 15.89
C THR A 249 -20.83 12.35 15.51
N ARG A 250 -21.23 11.10 15.23
CA ARG A 250 -22.60 10.76 14.78
C ARG A 250 -23.67 10.76 15.88
N HIS A 251 -23.31 10.94 17.14
CA HIS A 251 -24.28 10.94 18.25
C HIS A 251 -24.93 12.31 18.53
N ASP A 252 -24.45 13.41 17.94
CA ASP A 252 -24.91 14.77 18.29
C ASP A 252 -25.49 15.63 17.15
N GLU A 253 -25.57 15.17 15.89
CA GLU A 253 -26.15 16.01 14.82
C GLU A 253 -27.24 15.30 14.01
N GLN A 254 -28.47 15.69 14.31
CA GLN A 254 -29.71 15.26 13.66
C GLN A 254 -29.95 16.04 12.35
N TYR A 255 -28.98 16.21 11.46
CA TYR A 255 -29.20 16.64 10.06
C TYR A 255 -27.99 16.27 9.20
N ALA A 256 -27.96 15.04 8.66
CA ALA A 256 -27.01 14.64 7.62
C ALA A 256 -27.78 14.25 6.37
N GLY A 257 -27.91 15.20 5.44
CA GLY A 257 -28.39 14.97 4.08
C GLY A 257 -27.24 14.64 3.13
N GLU A 258 -27.50 13.65 2.29
CA GLU A 258 -26.90 13.32 0.98
C GLU A 258 -25.44 12.80 0.92
N GLU A 259 -25.36 11.50 0.59
CA GLU A 259 -24.29 10.76 -0.10
C GLU A 259 -22.84 10.97 0.36
N ASP A 260 -22.47 10.33 1.47
CA ASP A 260 -21.10 10.37 1.98
C ASP A 260 -20.44 8.99 1.82
N ALA A 261 -19.50 8.89 0.89
CA ALA A 261 -18.75 7.69 0.52
C ALA A 261 -18.01 7.09 1.73
N ASN A 262 -18.66 6.13 2.36
CA ASN A 262 -18.06 5.27 3.35
C ASN A 262 -16.85 4.60 2.70
N PHE A 263 -15.67 4.62 3.35
CA PHE A 263 -14.51 3.83 2.90
C PHE A 263 -14.81 2.35 3.21
N ASP A 264 -15.75 1.82 2.45
CA ASP A 264 -15.96 0.42 2.26
C ASP A 264 -15.02 0.04 1.13
N TYR A 265 -13.99 -0.74 1.46
CA TYR A 265 -13.08 -1.34 0.49
C TYR A 265 -13.81 -2.08 -0.65
N LYS A 266 -15.13 -2.30 -0.52
CA LYS A 266 -16.02 -2.90 -1.51
C LYS A 266 -16.75 -1.93 -2.45
N ASN A 267 -16.88 -0.65 -2.12
CA ASN A 267 -17.76 0.32 -2.82
C ASN A 267 -17.06 1.59 -3.36
N ALA A 268 -15.72 1.64 -3.41
CA ALA A 268 -15.05 2.72 -4.14
C ALA A 268 -15.25 2.52 -5.66
N ASP A 269 -15.76 3.55 -6.34
CA ASP A 269 -16.21 3.53 -7.73
C ASP A 269 -15.14 3.09 -8.74
N VAL A 270 -15.54 2.22 -9.67
CA VAL A 270 -14.82 1.97 -10.94
C VAL A 270 -15.81 2.12 -12.08
N ASN A 271 -15.46 2.98 -13.02
CA ASN A 271 -16.17 3.15 -14.29
C ASN A 271 -16.08 1.84 -15.10
N PRO A 272 -17.19 1.23 -15.58
CA PRO A 272 -17.21 -0.17 -16.02
C PRO A 272 -16.57 -0.51 -17.38
N GLU A 273 -15.81 0.38 -18.03
CA GLU A 273 -15.63 0.26 -19.50
C GLU A 273 -14.48 -0.64 -19.99
N ASP A 274 -13.61 -1.19 -19.15
CA ASP A 274 -12.41 -1.91 -19.65
C ASP A 274 -12.46 -3.44 -19.63
N GLU A 275 -13.55 -4.08 -19.20
CA GLU A 275 -13.63 -5.56 -19.16
C GLU A 275 -14.19 -6.22 -20.43
N ASN A 276 -14.58 -5.46 -21.47
CA ASN A 276 -15.30 -6.04 -22.61
C ASN A 276 -14.67 -5.79 -24.00
N ARG A 277 -13.36 -6.02 -24.14
CA ARG A 277 -12.76 -6.34 -25.45
C ARG A 277 -12.28 -7.79 -25.49
N SER A 278 -13.26 -8.68 -25.64
CA SER A 278 -13.04 -10.03 -26.14
C SER A 278 -12.58 -9.95 -27.60
N TYR A 279 -11.32 -10.29 -27.87
CA TYR A 279 -10.85 -10.54 -29.23
C TYR A 279 -11.42 -11.88 -29.69
N MET A 280 -12.63 -11.84 -30.28
CA MET A 280 -13.06 -12.87 -31.21
C MET A 280 -12.27 -12.70 -32.51
N VAL A 281 -11.49 -13.71 -32.85
CA VAL A 281 -10.90 -13.87 -34.19
C VAL A 281 -12.01 -14.36 -35.10
N GLU A 282 -12.60 -13.47 -35.90
CA GLU A 282 -13.39 -13.87 -37.06
C GLU A 282 -12.44 -14.30 -38.17
N SER A 283 -12.47 -15.61 -38.43
CA SER A 283 -11.96 -16.23 -39.63
C SER A 283 -12.98 -16.04 -40.75
N ASP A 284 -12.71 -15.10 -41.66
CA ASP A 284 -13.39 -15.06 -42.96
C ASP A 284 -12.43 -15.48 -44.07
N SER A 285 -12.60 -16.74 -44.44
CA SER A 285 -12.35 -17.25 -45.79
C SER A 285 -13.39 -16.68 -46.76
N HIS A 286 -12.97 -16.23 -47.94
CA HIS A 286 -13.61 -16.18 -49.28
C HIS A 286 -12.74 -15.20 -50.09
N GLY A 287 -12.32 -15.39 -51.33
CA GLY A 287 -12.54 -16.34 -52.41
C GLY A 287 -11.82 -15.73 -53.62
#